data_AF-A0A849FX38-F1
#
_entry.id   AF-A0A849FX38-F1
#
_cell.length_a   1.000
_cell.length_b   1.000
_cell.length_c   1.000
_cell.angle_alpha   90.00
_cell.angle_beta   90.00
_cell.angle_gamma   90.00
#
_symmetry.space_group_name_H-M   'P 1'
#
loop_
_entity.id
_entity.type
_entity.pdbx_description
1 polymer ?
#
loop_
_entity_poly.entity_id
_entity_poly.type
_entity_poly.pdbx_seq_one_letter_code
_entity_poly.pdbx_strand_id
1 'polypeptide(L)'
;MNKYRKEKKKKEVKESRVRRGLLGLLNGTFLAKDRVLDHMPFMLFIVGVSILYISYGYHAESTVKRMYQLETELKDIKSQDLTLKSDLEQVKQQSNVAYAIKAMGLKESVIQPFKVKVKEGE
;
A
#
# COMPACT_ATOMS: atom_id res chain seq x y z
N MET A 1 -20.24 69.82 -43.41
CA MET A 1 -20.09 68.40 -43.76
C MET A 1 -18.64 67.99 -43.52
N ASN A 2 -18.32 67.45 -42.34
CA ASN A 2 -17.19 66.53 -42.14
C ASN A 2 -17.11 66.13 -40.67
N LYS A 3 -17.35 64.86 -40.41
CA LYS A 3 -17.31 64.28 -39.08
C LYS A 3 -16.82 62.84 -39.23
N TYR A 4 -15.76 62.52 -38.48
CA TYR A 4 -15.27 61.17 -38.13
C TYR A 4 -14.33 60.44 -39.10
N ARG A 5 -13.04 60.73 -39.00
CA ARG A 5 -12.00 59.68 -39.08
C ARG A 5 -11.30 59.62 -37.72
N LYS A 6 -11.88 58.84 -36.80
CA LYS A 6 -11.27 58.54 -35.50
C LYS A 6 -10.14 57.54 -35.73
N GLU A 7 -8.91 57.95 -35.42
CA GLU A 7 -7.78 57.05 -35.25
C GLU A 7 -8.12 55.99 -34.19
N LYS A 8 -8.01 54.71 -34.57
CA LYS A 8 -8.17 53.59 -33.64
C LYS A 8 -6.97 53.57 -32.68
N LYS A 9 -7.08 54.25 -31.54
CA LYS A 9 -6.19 54.05 -30.40
C LYS A 9 -6.26 52.59 -29.95
N LYS A 10 -5.15 51.86 -30.06
CA LYS A 10 -4.96 50.51 -29.48
C LYS A 10 -5.30 50.57 -27.99
N LYS A 11 -6.26 49.74 -27.56
CA LYS A 11 -6.65 49.61 -26.16
C LYS A 11 -5.57 48.79 -25.44
N GLU A 12 -4.75 49.45 -24.63
CA GLU A 12 -3.88 48.77 -23.69
C GLU A 12 -4.73 48.10 -22.60
N VAL A 13 -4.73 46.77 -22.59
CA VAL A 13 -5.37 45.97 -21.55
C VAL A 13 -4.56 46.17 -20.26
N LYS A 14 -5.14 46.86 -19.28
CA LYS A 14 -4.56 46.98 -17.94
C LYS A 14 -4.56 45.60 -17.27
N GLU A 15 -3.51 44.81 -17.49
CA GLU A 15 -3.30 43.58 -16.74
C GLU A 15 -3.21 43.88 -15.24
N SER A 16 -3.92 43.08 -14.45
CA SER A 16 -3.87 43.16 -13.00
C SER A 16 -2.41 42.99 -12.55
N ARG A 17 -2.00 43.78 -11.54
CA ARG A 17 -0.62 43.77 -11.00
C ARG A 17 -0.16 42.36 -10.62
N VAL A 18 -1.10 41.49 -10.23
CA VAL A 18 -0.87 40.07 -9.92
C VAL A 18 -0.54 39.24 -11.16
N ARG A 19 -1.27 39.42 -12.29
CA ARG A 19 -0.98 38.73 -13.55
C ARG A 19 0.39 39.11 -14.10
N ARG A 20 0.74 40.40 -14.07
CA ARG A 20 2.10 40.87 -14.43
C ARG A 20 3.18 40.30 -13.51
N GLY A 21 2.88 40.15 -12.22
CA GLY A 21 3.77 39.48 -11.27
C GLY A 21 4.02 38.01 -11.63
N LEU A 22 2.95 37.23 -11.86
CA LEU A 22 3.05 35.83 -12.28
C LEU A 22 3.74 35.67 -13.65
N LEU A 23 3.45 36.54 -14.61
CA LEU A 23 4.13 36.57 -15.91
C LEU A 23 5.61 36.93 -15.77
N GLY A 24 5.98 37.82 -14.84
CA GLY A 24 7.38 38.13 -14.53
C GLY A 24 8.14 36.98 -13.86
N LEU A 25 7.45 36.14 -13.09
CA LEU A 25 8.02 34.90 -12.55
C LEU A 25 8.27 33.88 -13.67
N LEU A 26 7.29 33.69 -14.56
CA LEU A 26 7.37 32.74 -15.69
C LEU A 26 8.39 33.19 -16.76
N ASN A 27 8.50 34.50 -17.01
CA ASN A 27 9.47 35.06 -17.96
C ASN A 27 10.89 35.18 -17.39
N GLY A 28 11.12 34.73 -16.15
CA GLY A 28 12.45 34.67 -15.55
C GLY A 28 13.03 36.01 -15.09
N THR A 29 12.29 37.12 -15.18
CA THR A 29 12.75 38.44 -14.71
C THR A 29 12.98 38.47 -13.19
N PHE A 30 12.32 37.59 -12.44
CA PHE A 30 12.58 37.40 -11.02
C PHE A 30 13.85 36.57 -10.74
N LEU A 31 14.15 35.58 -11.58
CA LEU A 31 15.35 34.75 -11.45
C LEU A 31 16.61 35.49 -11.88
N ALA A 32 16.49 36.44 -12.81
CA ALA A 32 17.59 37.26 -13.32
C ALA A 32 18.08 38.35 -12.34
N LYS A 33 17.53 38.40 -11.11
CA LYS A 33 17.99 39.33 -10.08
C LYS A 33 19.30 38.83 -9.49
N ASP A 34 20.31 39.69 -9.34
CA ASP A 34 21.67 39.30 -8.92
C ASP A 34 21.70 38.44 -7.64
N ARG A 35 20.87 38.79 -6.64
CA ARG A 35 20.75 38.03 -5.39
C ARG A 35 20.19 36.61 -5.55
N VAL A 36 19.41 36.36 -6.60
CA VAL A 36 18.82 35.06 -6.90
C VAL A 36 19.81 34.20 -7.69
N LEU A 37 20.62 34.82 -8.55
CA LEU A 37 21.68 34.15 -9.30
C LEU A 37 22.76 33.57 -8.36
N ASP A 38 23.16 34.31 -7.32
CA ASP A 38 24.14 33.83 -6.33
C ASP A 38 23.70 32.56 -5.58
N HIS A 39 22.38 32.36 -5.42
CA HIS A 39 21.81 31.20 -4.74
C HIS A 39 21.11 30.21 -5.70
N MET A 40 21.30 30.37 -7.01
CA MET A 40 20.68 29.52 -8.03
C MET A 40 20.99 28.02 -7.83
N PRO A 41 22.24 27.59 -7.52
CA PRO A 41 22.53 26.17 -7.29
C PRO A 41 21.74 25.57 -6.13
N PHE A 42 21.52 26.34 -5.06
CA PHE A 42 20.75 25.90 -3.89
C PHE A 42 19.25 25.81 -4.18
N MET A 43 18.70 26.74 -4.96
CA MET A 43 17.31 26.64 -5.41
C MET A 43 17.07 25.41 -6.30
N LEU A 44 18.00 25.12 -7.23
CA LEU A 44 17.92 23.92 -8.04
C LEU A 44 18.03 22.64 -7.21
N PHE A 45 18.84 22.65 -6.15
CA PHE A 45 18.89 21.56 -5.20
C PHE A 45 17.53 21.30 -4.53
N ILE A 46 16.86 22.34 -4.03
CA ILE A 46 15.52 22.22 -3.42
C ILE A 46 14.50 21.69 -4.44
N VAL A 47 14.52 22.20 -5.67
CA VAL A 47 13.64 21.71 -6.74
C VAL A 47 13.91 20.22 -7.01
N GLY A 48 15.18 19.81 -7.06
CA GLY A 48 15.57 18.41 -7.22
C GLY A 48 15.04 17.53 -6.08
N VAL A 49 15.21 17.95 -4.83
CA VAL A 49 14.64 17.26 -3.66
C VAL A 49 13.12 17.21 -3.72
N SER A 50 12.47 18.27 -4.21
CA SER A 50 11.01 18.32 -4.35
C SER A 50 10.50 17.30 -5.37
N ILE A 51 11.20 17.13 -6.50
CA ILE A 51 10.88 16.11 -7.51
C ILE A 51 11.06 14.70 -6.91
N LEU A 52 12.16 14.46 -6.20
CA LEU A 52 12.40 13.19 -5.51
C LEU A 52 11.32 12.89 -4.47
N TYR A 53 10.87 13.90 -3.72
CA TYR A 53 9.81 13.76 -2.73
C TYR A 53 8.48 13.35 -3.37
N ILE A 54 8.08 14.01 -4.46
CA ILE A 54 6.85 13.67 -5.19
C ILE A 54 6.96 12.24 -5.74
N SER A 55 8.09 11.89 -6.36
CA SER A 55 8.35 10.55 -6.88
C SER A 55 8.25 9.49 -5.77
N TYR A 56 8.85 9.74 -4.60
CA TYR A 56 8.76 8.86 -3.45
C TYR A 56 7.32 8.68 -2.96
N GLY A 57 6.52 9.75 -2.96
CA GLY A 57 5.09 9.69 -2.64
C GLY A 57 4.32 8.70 -3.53
N TYR A 58 4.54 8.76 -4.85
CA TYR A 58 3.94 7.81 -5.80
C TYR A 58 4.39 6.36 -5.55
N HIS A 59 5.67 6.16 -5.25
CA HIS A 59 6.18 4.83 -4.90
C HIS A 59 5.56 4.28 -3.62
N ALA A 60 5.42 5.11 -2.59
CA ALA A 60 4.79 4.73 -1.33
C ALA A 60 3.33 4.31 -1.55
N GLU A 61 2.56 5.08 -2.33
CA GLU A 61 1.17 4.74 -2.64
C GLU A 61 1.04 3.36 -3.32
N SER A 62 1.87 3.11 -4.33
CA SER A 62 1.88 1.81 -5.03
C SER A 62 2.23 0.64 -4.12
N THR A 63 3.17 0.87 -3.20
CA THR A 63 3.62 -0.14 -2.22
C THR A 63 2.49 -0.47 -1.24
N VAL A 64 1.80 0.55 -0.72
CA VAL A 64 0.67 0.36 0.20
C VAL A 64 -0.46 -0.42 -0.47
N LYS A 65 -0.81 -0.11 -1.73
CA LYS A 65 -1.81 -0.87 -2.49
C LYS A 65 -1.41 -2.34 -2.64
N ARG A 66 -0.14 -2.60 -2.95
CA ARG A 66 0.40 -3.96 -3.06
C ARG A 66 0.34 -4.69 -1.70
N MET A 67 0.69 -4.04 -0.60
CA MET A 67 0.59 -4.63 0.73
C MET A 67 -0.84 -5.08 1.05
N TYR A 68 -1.84 -4.25 0.75
CA TYR A 68 -3.24 -4.60 0.96
C TYR A 68 -3.70 -5.81 0.13
N GLN A 69 -3.24 -5.91 -1.12
CA GLN A 69 -3.52 -7.06 -1.97
C GLN A 69 -2.89 -8.34 -1.41
N LEU A 70 -1.61 -8.27 -1.02
CA LEU A 70 -0.93 -9.41 -0.41
C LEU A 70 -1.60 -9.84 0.90
N GLU A 71 -2.02 -8.90 1.75
CA GLU A 71 -2.70 -9.23 3.01
C GLU A 71 -4.01 -9.98 2.76
N THR A 72 -4.75 -9.58 1.73
CA THR A 72 -5.99 -10.25 1.32
C THR A 72 -5.70 -11.68 0.84
N GLU A 73 -4.68 -11.87 0.01
CA GLU A 73 -4.25 -13.18 -0.47
C GLU A 73 -3.77 -14.08 0.68
N LEU A 74 -2.97 -13.53 1.60
CA LEU A 74 -2.49 -14.24 2.79
C LEU A 74 -3.65 -14.69 3.68
N LYS A 75 -4.66 -13.84 3.84
CA LYS A 75 -5.88 -14.18 4.59
C LYS A 75 -6.65 -15.31 3.93
N ASP A 76 -6.78 -15.30 2.61
CA ASP A 76 -7.47 -16.35 1.85
C ASP A 76 -6.75 -17.70 2.00
N ILE A 77 -5.43 -17.74 1.79
CA ILE A 77 -4.61 -18.94 1.96
C ILE A 77 -4.72 -19.49 3.39
N LYS A 78 -4.65 -18.63 4.41
CA LYS A 78 -4.82 -19.04 5.81
C LYS A 78 -6.21 -19.61 6.09
N SER A 79 -7.25 -19.04 5.48
CA SER A 79 -8.60 -19.56 5.61
C SER A 79 -8.72 -20.97 5.01
N GLN A 80 -8.08 -21.20 3.85
CA GLN A 80 -8.06 -22.52 3.21
C GLN A 80 -7.32 -23.55 4.07
N ASP A 81 -6.15 -23.21 4.60
CA ASP A 81 -5.37 -24.09 5.49
C ASP A 81 -6.16 -24.46 6.76
N LEU A 82 -6.82 -23.48 7.37
CA LEU A 82 -7.64 -23.72 8.55
C LEU A 82 -8.79 -24.69 8.27
N THR A 83 -9.49 -24.51 7.14
CA THR A 83 -10.57 -25.40 6.71
C THR A 83 -10.05 -26.81 6.46
N LEU A 84 -8.98 -26.97 5.67
CA LEU A 84 -8.39 -28.28 5.39
C LEU A 84 -7.92 -29.01 6.64
N LYS A 85 -7.31 -28.27 7.58
CA LYS A 85 -6.90 -28.82 8.86
C LYS A 85 -8.09 -29.24 9.71
N SER A 86 -9.17 -28.45 9.73
CA SER A 86 -10.41 -28.79 10.42
C SER A 86 -11.03 -30.08 9.86
N ASP A 87 -11.10 -30.20 8.54
CA ASP A 87 -11.63 -31.39 7.87
C ASP A 87 -10.78 -32.63 8.19
N LEU A 88 -9.45 -32.48 8.16
CA LEU A 88 -8.52 -33.55 8.50
C LEU A 88 -8.65 -33.98 9.96
N GLU A 89 -8.79 -33.03 10.89
CA GLU A 89 -9.00 -33.39 12.29
C GLU A 89 -10.37 -34.03 12.53
N GLN A 90 -11.42 -33.60 11.82
CA GLN A 90 -12.72 -34.27 11.87
C GLN A 90 -12.58 -35.74 11.44
N VAL A 91 -11.83 -36.04 10.37
CA VAL A 91 -11.58 -37.44 9.96
C VAL A 91 -10.77 -38.21 11.00
N LYS A 92 -9.77 -37.56 11.63
CA LYS A 92 -8.92 -38.19 12.66
C LYS A 92 -9.60 -38.35 14.02
N GLN A 93 -10.76 -37.75 14.25
CA GLN A 93 -11.48 -37.91 15.52
C GLN A 93 -11.66 -39.40 15.85
N GLN A 94 -11.34 -39.75 17.10
CA GLN A 94 -11.38 -41.13 17.58
C GLN A 94 -12.75 -41.79 17.35
N SER A 95 -13.85 -41.04 17.48
CA SER A 95 -15.20 -41.50 17.18
C SER A 95 -15.39 -41.91 15.71
N ASN A 96 -14.89 -41.08 14.78
CA ASN A 96 -14.97 -41.35 13.33
C ASN A 96 -14.07 -42.52 12.94
N VAL A 97 -12.86 -42.58 13.50
CA VAL A 97 -11.94 -43.72 13.32
C VAL A 97 -12.55 -45.01 13.87
N ALA A 98 -13.09 -44.99 15.10
CA ALA A 98 -13.75 -46.14 15.73
C ALA A 98 -14.97 -46.62 14.94
N TYR A 99 -15.74 -45.70 14.36
CA TYR A 99 -16.86 -46.03 13.48
C TYR A 99 -16.37 -46.70 12.17
N ALA A 100 -15.34 -46.16 11.53
CA ALA A 100 -14.78 -46.68 10.28
C ALA A 100 -14.19 -48.09 10.44
N ILE A 101 -13.51 -48.38 11.55
CA ILE A 101 -12.90 -49.70 11.82
C ILE A 101 -13.90 -50.72 12.39
N LYS A 102 -15.14 -50.32 12.70
CA LYS A 102 -16.18 -51.19 13.27
C LYS A 102 -16.50 -52.39 12.37
N ALA A 103 -16.47 -52.20 11.06
CA ALA A 103 -16.66 -53.28 10.08
C ALA A 103 -15.54 -54.35 10.12
N MET A 104 -14.35 -53.99 10.62
CA MET A 104 -13.22 -54.91 10.80
C MET A 104 -13.24 -55.62 12.17
N GLY A 105 -14.26 -55.39 13.01
CA GLY A 105 -14.41 -56.04 14.32
C GLY A 105 -13.46 -55.53 15.40
N LEU A 106 -12.67 -54.50 15.11
CA LEU A 106 -11.71 -53.88 16.04
C LEU A 106 -12.47 -52.98 17.04
N LYS A 107 -12.08 -53.04 18.32
CA LYS A 107 -12.68 -52.25 19.40
C LYS A 107 -11.63 -51.39 20.09
N GLU A 108 -12.03 -50.17 20.44
CA GLU A 108 -11.18 -49.26 21.18
C GLU A 108 -10.95 -49.76 22.62
N SER A 109 -9.73 -49.62 23.13
CA SER A 109 -9.38 -50.00 24.49
C SER A 109 -9.86 -48.93 25.46
N VAL A 110 -11.01 -49.16 26.10
CA VAL A 110 -11.58 -48.26 27.13
C VAL A 110 -10.91 -48.47 28.50
N ILE A 111 -10.14 -49.54 28.64
CA ILE A 111 -9.41 -49.87 29.87
C ILE A 111 -8.04 -49.18 29.87
N GLN A 112 -7.81 -48.42 30.93
CA GLN A 112 -6.54 -47.77 31.24
C GLN A 112 -5.43 -48.82 31.46
N PRO A 113 -4.24 -48.64 30.86
CA PRO A 113 -3.14 -49.58 30.99
C PRO A 113 -2.62 -49.61 32.43
N PHE A 114 -2.53 -50.81 33.01
CA PHE A 114 -2.03 -51.00 34.36
C PHE A 114 -0.51 -51.21 34.35
N LYS A 115 0.17 -50.54 35.27
CA LYS A 115 1.61 -50.72 35.48
C LYS A 115 1.83 -52.10 36.13
N VAL A 116 2.38 -53.04 35.38
CA VAL A 116 2.74 -54.37 35.90
C VAL A 116 3.85 -54.20 36.92
N LYS A 117 3.54 -54.32 38.21
CA LYS A 117 4.55 -54.47 39.27
C LYS A 117 4.88 -55.95 39.36
N VAL A 118 6.05 -56.32 38.89
CA VAL A 118 6.62 -57.66 39.12
C VAL A 118 6.83 -57.79 40.62
N LYS A 119 6.15 -58.75 41.26
CA LYS A 119 6.53 -59.18 42.60
C LYS A 119 7.79 -60.02 42.43
N GLU A 120 8.93 -59.51 42.89
CA GLU A 120 10.08 -60.37 43.15
C GLU A 120 9.62 -61.41 44.18
N GLY A 121 9.82 -62.69 43.82
CA GLY A 121 9.28 -63.84 44.52
C GLY A 121 9.84 -64.01 45.93
N GLU A 122 9.04 -64.69 46.75
CA GLU A 122 9.58 -65.59 47.79
C GLU A 122 10.39 -66.72 47.13
#